data_AF-M2B2T2-F1
#
_entry.id   AF-M2B2T2-F1
#
_cell.length_a   1.000
_cell.length_b   1.000
_cell.length_c   1.000
_cell.angle_alpha   90.00
_cell.angle_beta   90.00
_cell.angle_gamma   90.00
#
_symmetry.space_group_name_H-M   'P 1'
#
loop_
_entity.id
_entity.type
_entity.pdbx_description
1 polymer ?
#
loop_
_entity_poly.entity_id
_entity_poly.type
_entity_poly.pdbx_seq_one_letter_code
_entity_poly.pdbx_strand_id
1 'polypeptide(L)'
;MAHLRDRNRDRIVLDETFAEKLAPEAEVMAEETEQRIRLLDVCIERLSASHRTMLHKRYRKESTMEDLADEHGKSISAIKQVLYRIRSLLAKCVQERLQEGAAT
;
A
#
# COMPACT_ATOMS: atom_id res chain seq x y z
N MET A 1 10.32 -11.90 3.94
CA MET A 1 10.28 -10.99 2.77
C MET A 1 11.31 -11.32 1.67
N ALA A 2 12.33 -12.15 1.92
CA ALA A 2 13.27 -12.60 0.88
C ALA A 2 12.58 -13.47 -0.21
N HIS A 3 11.74 -14.43 0.22
CA HIS A 3 11.00 -15.33 -0.70
C HIS A 3 10.08 -14.62 -1.70
N LEU A 4 9.47 -13.48 -1.32
CA LEU A 4 8.63 -12.68 -2.22
C LEU A 4 9.47 -11.86 -3.22
N ARG A 5 10.72 -11.51 -2.86
CA ARG A 5 11.64 -10.79 -3.74
C ARG A 5 12.24 -11.70 -4.80
N ASP A 6 12.57 -12.94 -4.44
CA ASP A 6 13.14 -13.92 -5.37
C ASP A 6 12.11 -14.38 -6.40
N ARG A 7 10.87 -14.70 -5.96
CA ARG A 7 9.77 -15.04 -6.89
C ARG A 7 9.41 -13.92 -7.87
N ASN A 8 9.61 -12.65 -7.51
CA ASN A 8 9.35 -11.52 -8.41
C ASN A 8 10.48 -11.28 -9.43
N ARG A 9 11.65 -11.93 -9.27
CA ARG A 9 12.80 -11.78 -10.16
C ARG A 9 12.94 -12.92 -11.17
N ASP A 10 12.25 -14.03 -10.95
CA ASP A 10 12.13 -15.09 -11.96
C ASP A 10 11.27 -14.58 -13.12
N ARG A 11 11.94 -14.24 -14.22
CA ARG A 11 11.29 -13.70 -15.40
C ARG A 11 10.64 -14.85 -16.18
N ILE A 12 9.36 -15.07 -15.93
CA ILE A 12 8.53 -16.02 -16.68
C ILE A 12 8.30 -15.42 -18.08
N VAL A 13 8.76 -16.13 -19.11
CA VAL A 13 8.45 -15.80 -20.52
C VAL A 13 7.20 -16.58 -20.90
N LEU A 14 6.11 -15.85 -21.15
CA LEU A 14 4.85 -16.42 -21.62
C LEU A 14 4.86 -16.41 -23.15
N ASP A 15 4.44 -17.50 -23.78
CA ASP A 15 4.13 -17.47 -25.21
C ASP A 15 2.87 -16.63 -25.46
N GLU A 16 2.73 -16.09 -26.65
CA GLU A 16 1.66 -15.16 -27.02
C GLU A 16 0.27 -15.77 -26.82
N THR A 17 0.08 -17.04 -27.20
CA THR A 17 -1.23 -17.71 -27.07
C THR A 17 -1.62 -17.95 -25.62
N PHE A 18 -0.63 -18.14 -24.74
CA PHE A 18 -0.85 -18.26 -23.31
C PHE A 18 -1.06 -16.89 -22.67
N ALA A 19 -0.35 -15.85 -23.13
CA ALA A 19 -0.55 -14.49 -22.67
C ALA A 19 -1.96 -13.97 -23.01
N GLU A 20 -2.45 -14.22 -24.22
CA GLU A 20 -3.82 -13.88 -24.64
C GLU A 20 -4.87 -14.56 -23.77
N LYS A 21 -4.63 -15.80 -23.34
CA LYS A 21 -5.54 -16.53 -22.45
C LYS A 21 -5.57 -16.00 -21.02
N LEU A 22 -4.51 -15.32 -20.58
CA LEU A 22 -4.40 -14.74 -19.23
C LEU A 22 -4.79 -13.26 -19.19
N ALA A 23 -4.82 -12.59 -20.36
CA ALA A 23 -5.10 -11.17 -20.47
C ALA A 23 -6.42 -10.76 -19.79
N PRO A 24 -7.55 -11.49 -19.95
CA PRO A 24 -8.81 -11.10 -19.31
C PRO A 24 -8.72 -11.11 -17.78
N GLU A 25 -8.11 -12.13 -17.17
CA GLU A 25 -7.93 -12.20 -15.72
C GLU A 25 -6.97 -11.12 -15.23
N ALA A 26 -5.90 -10.84 -16.00
CA ALA A 26 -4.96 -9.79 -15.69
C ALA A 26 -5.61 -8.40 -15.71
N GLU A 27 -6.52 -8.14 -16.66
CA GLU A 27 -7.30 -6.91 -16.73
C GLU A 27 -8.19 -6.74 -15.51
N VAL A 28 -8.94 -7.77 -15.12
CA VAL A 28 -9.77 -7.74 -13.90
C VAL A 28 -8.91 -7.45 -12.65
N MET A 29 -7.77 -8.12 -12.52
CA MET A 29 -6.84 -7.87 -11.41
C MET A 29 -6.26 -6.45 -11.42
N ALA A 30 -6.01 -5.88 -12.60
CA ALA A 30 -5.56 -4.51 -12.75
C ALA A 30 -6.65 -3.52 -12.31
N GLU A 31 -7.89 -3.71 -12.75
CA GLU A 31 -9.03 -2.89 -12.36
C GLU A 31 -9.28 -2.91 -10.84
N GLU A 32 -9.25 -4.09 -10.22
CA GLU A 32 -9.34 -4.25 -8.76
C GLU A 32 -8.21 -3.51 -8.04
N THR A 33 -6.99 -3.58 -8.58
CA THR A 33 -5.82 -2.88 -8.02
C THR A 33 -6.00 -1.37 -8.11
N GLU A 34 -6.41 -0.86 -9.27
CA GLU A 34 -6.69 0.57 -9.45
C GLU A 34 -7.82 1.06 -8.53
N GLN A 35 -8.88 0.27 -8.36
CA GLN A 35 -9.95 0.59 -7.43
C GLN A 35 -9.41 0.74 -6.01
N ARG A 36 -8.58 -0.21 -5.57
CA ARG A 36 -7.94 -0.16 -4.24
C ARG A 36 -7.04 1.07 -4.07
N ILE A 37 -6.31 1.47 -5.10
CA ILE A 37 -5.49 2.69 -5.10
C ILE A 37 -6.38 3.93 -4.92
N ARG A 38 -7.46 4.05 -5.71
CA ARG A 38 -8.42 5.16 -5.58
C ARG A 38 -9.04 5.25 -4.19
N LEU A 39 -9.42 4.11 -3.60
CA LEU A 39 -9.96 4.06 -2.23
C LEU A 39 -8.89 4.42 -1.18
N LEU A 40 -7.64 4.02 -1.40
CA LEU A 40 -6.54 4.36 -0.52
C LEU A 40 -6.31 5.87 -0.45
N ASP A 41 -6.38 6.58 -1.58
CA ASP A 41 -6.24 8.04 -1.62
C ASP A 41 -7.31 8.71 -0.74
N VAL A 42 -8.57 8.27 -0.84
CA VAL A 42 -9.66 8.74 0.02
C VAL A 42 -9.41 8.41 1.50
N CYS A 43 -8.87 7.22 1.79
CA CYS A 43 -8.56 6.82 3.15
C CYS A 43 -7.39 7.60 3.77
N ILE A 44 -6.40 8.00 2.96
CA ILE A 44 -5.29 8.85 3.40
C ILE A 44 -5.81 10.21 3.85
N GLU A 45 -6.80 10.79 3.16
CA GLU A 45 -7.40 12.08 3.54
C GLU A 45 -8.08 12.08 4.92
N ARG A 46 -8.46 10.91 5.45
CA ARG A 46 -9.01 10.77 6.80
C ARG A 46 -7.95 10.85 7.90
N LEU A 47 -6.66 10.75 7.56
CA LEU A 47 -5.58 10.86 8.52
C LEU A 47 -5.36 12.32 8.93
N SER A 48 -4.90 12.53 10.15
CA SER A 48 -4.43 13.85 10.58
C SER A 48 -3.28 14.34 9.68
N ALA A 49 -3.14 15.66 9.53
CA ALA A 49 -2.07 16.24 8.71
C ALA A 49 -0.68 15.73 9.11
N SER A 50 -0.41 15.61 10.42
CA SER A 50 0.85 15.05 10.93
C SER A 50 1.09 13.61 10.48
N HIS A 51 0.07 12.75 10.53
CA HIS A 51 0.19 11.35 10.09
C HIS A 51 0.36 11.24 8.57
N ARG A 52 -0.30 12.09 7.78
CA ARG A 52 -0.10 12.16 6.33
C ARG A 52 1.34 12.55 5.99
N THR A 53 1.87 13.60 6.61
CA THR A 53 3.25 14.06 6.39
C THR A 53 4.27 12.97 6.75
N MET A 54 4.11 12.32 7.91
CA MET A 54 4.98 11.20 8.31
C MET A 54 4.94 10.05 7.30
N LEU A 55 3.76 9.69 6.79
CA LEU A 55 3.59 8.64 5.79
C LEU A 55 4.28 9.01 4.47
N HIS A 56 4.07 10.24 3.97
CA HIS A 56 4.69 10.72 2.75
C HIS A 56 6.22 10.70 2.82
N LYS A 57 6.80 11.28 3.87
CA LYS A 57 8.26 11.28 4.10
C LYS A 57 8.83 9.86 4.09
N ARG A 58 8.14 8.93 4.77
CA ARG A 58 8.59 7.54 4.87
C ARG A 58 8.52 6.79 3.54
N TYR A 59 7.44 6.94 2.79
CA TYR A 59 7.16 6.17 1.57
C TYR A 59 7.79 6.77 0.31
N ARG A 60 8.02 8.09 0.28
CA ARG A 60 8.84 8.75 -0.75
C ARG A 60 10.34 8.58 -0.52
N LYS A 61 10.73 7.87 0.54
CA LYS A 61 12.12 7.65 0.97
C LYS A 61 12.88 8.96 1.24
N GLU A 62 12.17 9.99 1.66
CA GLU A 62 12.74 11.29 2.05
C GLU A 62 13.34 11.25 3.46
N SER A 63 12.99 10.23 4.27
CA SER A 63 13.44 10.11 5.66
C SER A 63 13.65 8.65 6.09
N THR A 64 14.68 8.44 6.91
CA THR A 64 14.93 7.19 7.63
C THR A 64 14.01 7.05 8.85
N MET A 65 14.09 5.93 9.57
CA MET A 65 13.28 5.75 10.79
C MET A 65 13.84 6.58 11.95
N GLU A 66 15.16 6.81 11.91
CA GLU A 66 15.95 7.66 12.80
C GLU A 66 15.54 9.13 12.62
N ASP A 67 15.51 9.63 11.37
CA ASP A 67 15.08 11.01 11.08
C ASP A 67 13.66 11.30 11.59
N LEU A 68 12.74 10.34 11.39
CA LEU A 68 11.35 10.46 11.86
C LEU A 68 11.24 10.38 13.39
N ALA A 69 12.13 9.66 14.05
CA ALA A 69 12.19 9.57 15.50
C ALA A 69 12.65 10.91 16.10
N ASP A 70 13.71 11.48 15.53
CA ASP A 70 14.26 12.77 15.94
C ASP A 70 13.28 13.92 15.69
N GLU A 71 12.69 14.00 14.50
CA GLU A 71 11.69 15.03 14.13
C GLU A 71 10.49 15.06 15.09
N HIS A 72 10.10 13.90 15.62
CA HIS A 72 8.94 13.77 16.49
C HIS A 72 9.28 13.63 17.97
N GLY A 73 10.55 13.70 18.35
CA GLY A 73 11.00 13.52 19.74
C GLY A 73 10.57 12.18 20.35
N LYS A 74 10.56 11.11 19.55
CA LYS A 74 10.06 9.78 19.92
C LYS A 74 11.14 8.73 19.68
N SER A 75 11.05 7.60 20.37
CA SER A 75 11.90 6.45 20.03
C SER A 75 11.54 5.86 18.66
N ILE A 76 12.50 5.26 17.99
CA ILE A 76 12.28 4.51 16.73
C ILE A 76 11.18 3.45 16.89
N SER A 77 11.13 2.78 18.05
CA SER A 77 10.08 1.80 18.38
C SER A 77 8.69 2.44 18.43
N ALA A 78 8.57 3.65 19.00
CA ALA A 78 7.32 4.39 18.99
C ALA A 78 6.91 4.80 17.57
N ILE A 79 7.85 5.25 16.72
CA ILE A 79 7.58 5.54 15.31
C ILE A 79 7.11 4.30 14.54
N LYS A 80 7.75 3.15 14.76
CA LYS A 80 7.31 1.85 14.19
C LYS A 80 5.86 1.55 14.56
N GLN A 81 5.50 1.74 15.83
CA GLN A 81 4.13 1.51 16.32
C GLN A 81 3.12 2.49 15.71
N VAL A 82 3.48 3.77 15.58
CA VAL A 82 2.62 4.77 14.92
C VAL A 82 2.39 4.38 13.46
N LEU A 83 3.44 4.10 12.70
CA LEU A 83 3.33 3.69 11.30
C LEU A 83 2.55 2.38 11.14
N TYR A 84 2.71 1.42 12.06
CA TYR A 84 1.90 0.20 12.08
C TYR A 84 0.41 0.53 12.24
N ARG A 85 0.04 1.33 13.25
CA ARG A 85 -1.35 1.73 13.48
C ARG A 85 -1.96 2.48 12.29
N ILE A 86 -1.20 3.40 11.69
CA ILE A 86 -1.65 4.11 10.48
C ILE A 86 -1.94 3.13 9.35
N ARG A 87 -1.05 2.18 9.08
CA ARG A 87 -1.26 1.15 8.03
C ARG A 87 -2.47 0.28 8.32
N SER A 88 -2.68 -0.13 9.57
CA SER A 88 -3.86 -0.91 9.97
C SER A 88 -5.16 -0.12 9.77
N LEU A 89 -5.16 1.17 10.10
CA LEU A 89 -6.31 2.06 9.89
C LEU A 89 -6.62 2.22 8.39
N LEU A 90 -5.60 2.45 7.57
CA LEU A 90 -5.76 2.55 6.12
C LEU A 90 -6.29 1.24 5.51
N ALA A 91 -5.71 0.09 5.91
CA ALA A 91 -6.15 -1.21 5.44
C ALA A 91 -7.61 -1.49 5.80
N LYS A 92 -8.02 -1.19 7.04
CA LYS A 92 -9.41 -1.30 7.48
C LYS A 92 -10.33 -0.37 6.66
N CYS A 93 -9.94 0.88 6.47
CA CYS A 93 -10.72 1.86 5.71
C CYS A 93 -10.94 1.44 4.24
N VAL A 94 -9.91 0.90 3.59
CA VAL A 94 -10.02 0.38 2.21
C VAL A 94 -10.93 -0.85 2.18
N GLN A 95 -10.78 -1.76 3.14
CA GLN A 95 -11.62 -2.95 3.23
C GLN A 95 -13.11 -2.61 3.44
N GLU A 96 -13.42 -1.66 4.32
CA GLU A 96 -14.79 -1.17 4.54
C GLU A 96 -15.38 -0.59 3.25
N ARG A 97 -14.62 0.26 2.54
CA ARG A 97 -15.09 0.87 1.28
C ARG A 97 -15.28 -0.13 0.14
N LEU A 98 -14.43 -1.16 0.07
CA LEU A 98 -14.61 -2.24 -0.90
C LEU A 98 -15.94 -2.98 -0.65
N GLN A 99 -16.30 -3.19 0.63
CA GLN A 99 -17.56 -3.82 1.00
C GLN A 99 -18.77 -2.92 0.74
N GLU A 100 -18.64 -1.62 0.97
CA GLU A 100 -19.67 -0.62 0.64
C GLU A 100 -19.93 -0.55 -0.87
N GLY A 101 -18.87 -0.53 -1.70
CA GLY A 101 -18.98 -0.50 -3.16
C GLY A 101 -19.49 -1.81 -3.78
N ALA A 102 -19.32 -2.95 -3.09
CA ALA A 102 -19.84 -4.25 -3.52
C ALA A 102 -21.33 -4.48 -3.17
N ALA A 103 -21.94 -3.59 -2.38
CA ALA A 103 -23.34 -3.67 -1.95
C ALA A 103 -24.31 -2.80 -2.79
N THR A 104 -23.85 -2.33 -3.96
CA THR A 104 -24.62 -1.57 -4.95
C THR A 104 -24.56 -2.27 -6.29
#